data_AF-A0A954GTK2-F1
#
_entry.id   AF-A0A954GTK2-F1
#
_cell.length_a   1.000
_cell.length_b   1.000
_cell.length_c   1.000
_cell.angle_alpha   90.00
_cell.angle_beta   90.00
_cell.angle_gamma   90.00
#
_symmetry.space_group_name_H-M   'P 1'
#
loop_
_entity.id
_entity.type
_entity.pdbx_description
1 polymer ?
#
loop_
_entity_poly.entity_id
_entity_poly.type
_entity_poly.pdbx_seq_one_letter_code
_entity_poly.pdbx_strand_id
1 'polypeptide(L)'
;NGLCCTAADVKLQAGQGGHAMLEVVNDFQIVNGGQTTASIFHALKKAKIDISHVVVQVKLTVLSDASKVSEIVPLISKYANSQNKVNAADLSATGKFHRQLENLSRTVWSPANSGMDRGSHWYYERARGSYPDDKARQGTPARQKEWAANNPPERKFTKTDLAKYEHAWLGLPHLVCRGAEKNFLAFAERVEGIEPVVDLNYFKNAVAKVLLFRTAEKLFSSLGLAGYRANSVAYAIAWIAQRSQHRIDLNAIWEKQRVPPMTQEAIKSACLSAHRHITQTAGNVGEWSKKTDCWESFRSQEVSVPAAWGDEWAELPFVESVSSADTIAQAWESVRCHFLSDNRTLGELEALTGKQWVARYRDDVIHKYAVCEWSELKGPGGRRLKNLSDLVELLSTAADLDRESSDSFPSTTR
;
A
#
# COMPACT_ATOMS: atom_id res chain seq x y z
N ASN A 1 -7.75 -15.63 -26.69
CA ASN A 1 -8.09 -14.66 -25.62
C ASN A 1 -8.92 -13.53 -26.21
N GLY A 2 -10.10 -13.29 -25.67
CA GLY A 2 -10.97 -12.18 -26.08
C GLY A 2 -10.78 -10.94 -25.22
N LEU A 3 -11.70 -9.97 -25.34
CA LEU A 3 -11.83 -8.83 -24.45
C LEU A 3 -13.12 -8.95 -23.63
N CYS A 4 -13.06 -8.57 -22.35
CA CYS A 4 -14.26 -8.27 -21.58
C CYS A 4 -14.37 -6.76 -21.48
N CYS A 5 -15.52 -6.24 -21.88
CA CYS A 5 -15.76 -4.80 -21.95
C CYS A 5 -17.06 -4.45 -21.23
N THR A 6 -17.12 -3.21 -20.74
CA THR A 6 -18.33 -2.60 -20.20
C THR A 6 -18.73 -1.39 -21.04
N ALA A 7 -20.02 -1.06 -21.01
CA ALA A 7 -20.58 0.13 -21.63
C ALA A 7 -21.75 0.65 -20.80
N ALA A 8 -22.04 1.95 -20.90
CA ALA A 8 -23.23 2.54 -20.31
C ALA A 8 -24.48 2.26 -21.16
N ASP A 9 -24.33 2.31 -22.48
CA ASP A 9 -25.42 2.11 -23.43
C ASP A 9 -24.91 1.60 -24.78
N VAL A 10 -25.76 0.89 -25.53
CA VAL A 10 -25.46 0.38 -26.87
C VAL A 10 -26.64 0.57 -27.82
N LYS A 11 -26.33 0.89 -29.09
CA LYS A 11 -27.30 0.81 -30.18
C LYS A 11 -27.00 -0.40 -31.05
N LEU A 12 -28.04 -1.18 -31.29
CA LEU A 12 -27.98 -2.37 -32.13
C LEU A 12 -28.78 -2.13 -33.40
N GLN A 13 -28.24 -2.59 -34.53
CA GLN A 13 -28.94 -2.65 -35.80
C GLN A 13 -29.10 -4.11 -36.24
N ALA A 14 -30.09 -4.39 -37.08
CA ALA A 14 -30.27 -5.70 -37.67
C ALA A 14 -29.15 -5.97 -38.69
N GLY A 15 -28.38 -7.03 -38.46
CA GLY A 15 -27.41 -7.57 -39.40
C GLY A 15 -28.01 -8.64 -40.31
N GLN A 16 -27.16 -9.18 -41.20
CA GLN A 16 -27.57 -10.31 -42.05
C GLN A 16 -27.82 -11.57 -41.22
N GLY A 17 -28.82 -12.35 -41.61
CA GLY A 17 -29.12 -13.64 -40.97
C GLY A 17 -29.74 -13.56 -39.57
N GLY A 18 -30.26 -12.40 -39.16
CA GLY A 18 -30.90 -12.21 -37.84
C GLY A 18 -29.92 -11.92 -36.70
N HIS A 19 -28.64 -11.72 -36.99
CA HIS A 19 -27.65 -11.29 -36.00
C HIS A 19 -27.78 -9.80 -35.69
N ALA A 20 -27.62 -9.41 -34.42
CA ALA A 20 -27.51 -8.01 -34.05
C ALA A 20 -26.09 -7.49 -34.35
N MET A 21 -25.99 -6.37 -35.04
CA MET A 21 -24.73 -5.64 -35.22
C MET A 21 -24.69 -4.45 -34.27
N LEU A 22 -23.53 -4.26 -33.65
CA LEU A 22 -23.27 -3.13 -32.77
C LEU A 22 -23.01 -1.88 -33.62
N GLU A 23 -23.87 -0.88 -33.53
CA GLU A 23 -23.75 0.37 -34.27
C GLU A 23 -22.99 1.43 -33.45
N VAL A 24 -23.38 1.58 -32.17
CA VAL A 24 -22.80 2.56 -31.25
C VAL A 24 -22.60 1.94 -29.88
N VAL A 25 -21.51 2.32 -29.21
CA VAL A 25 -21.25 2.00 -27.81
C VAL A 25 -20.85 3.27 -27.06
N ASN A 26 -21.55 3.57 -25.98
CA ASN A 26 -21.26 4.70 -25.12
C ASN A 26 -20.51 4.24 -23.86
N ASP A 27 -19.49 5.00 -23.46
CA ASP A 27 -18.60 4.69 -22.33
C ASP A 27 -17.96 3.28 -22.42
N PHE A 28 -17.41 2.96 -23.60
CA PHE A 28 -16.75 1.68 -23.82
C PHE A 28 -15.44 1.57 -23.04
N GLN A 29 -15.37 0.60 -22.13
CA GLN A 29 -14.19 0.36 -21.30
C GLN A 29 -13.76 -1.11 -21.41
N ILE A 30 -12.46 -1.35 -21.60
CA ILE A 30 -11.88 -2.69 -21.56
C ILE A 30 -11.50 -3.01 -20.11
N VAL A 31 -12.22 -3.95 -19.49
CA VAL A 31 -12.02 -4.32 -18.08
C VAL A 31 -11.17 -5.58 -17.90
N ASN A 32 -11.06 -6.40 -18.97
CA ASN A 32 -10.13 -7.52 -19.06
C ASN A 32 -9.70 -7.73 -20.53
N GLY A 33 -8.50 -8.28 -20.74
CA GLY A 33 -7.93 -8.49 -22.07
C GLY A 33 -6.68 -7.66 -22.35
N GLY A 34 -6.06 -7.07 -21.32
CA GLY A 34 -4.91 -6.17 -21.45
C GLY A 34 -3.75 -6.76 -22.25
N GLN A 35 -3.46 -8.06 -22.13
CA GLN A 35 -2.46 -8.73 -22.96
C GLN A 35 -2.85 -8.72 -24.45
N THR A 36 -4.08 -9.08 -24.77
CA THR A 36 -4.61 -9.06 -26.15
C THR A 36 -4.52 -7.65 -26.73
N THR A 37 -4.97 -6.63 -25.98
CA THR A 37 -4.90 -5.22 -26.40
C THR A 37 -3.45 -4.77 -26.59
N ALA A 38 -2.54 -5.13 -25.68
CA ALA A 38 -1.13 -4.77 -25.77
C ALA A 38 -0.43 -5.43 -26.96
N SER A 39 -0.73 -6.71 -27.24
CA SER A 39 -0.18 -7.43 -28.40
C SER A 39 -0.63 -6.80 -29.72
N ILE A 40 -1.91 -6.46 -29.86
CA ILE A 40 -2.45 -5.78 -31.05
C ILE A 40 -1.82 -4.39 -31.21
N PHE A 41 -1.75 -3.62 -30.12
CA PHE A 41 -1.10 -2.32 -30.12
C PHE A 41 0.37 -2.41 -30.53
N HIS A 42 1.11 -3.38 -30.01
CA HIS A 42 2.51 -3.60 -30.36
C HIS A 42 2.68 -3.97 -31.84
N ALA A 43 1.84 -4.89 -32.35
CA ALA A 43 1.85 -5.29 -33.75
C ALA A 43 1.63 -4.08 -34.67
N LEU A 44 0.61 -3.26 -34.37
CA LEU A 44 0.28 -2.08 -35.16
C LEU A 44 1.32 -0.96 -35.04
N LYS A 45 1.73 -0.59 -33.82
CA LYS A 45 2.55 0.61 -33.58
C LYS A 45 4.04 0.37 -33.62
N LYS A 46 4.52 -0.76 -33.10
CA LYS A 46 5.96 -1.06 -33.07
C LYS A 46 6.40 -1.88 -34.27
N ALA A 47 5.69 -2.96 -34.57
CA ALA A 47 6.03 -3.85 -35.68
C ALA A 47 5.49 -3.36 -37.04
N LYS A 48 4.55 -2.39 -37.04
CA LYS A 48 3.89 -1.85 -38.24
C LYS A 48 3.25 -2.93 -39.12
N ILE A 49 2.69 -3.96 -38.48
CA ILE A 49 2.02 -5.06 -39.14
C ILE A 49 0.56 -4.66 -39.40
N ASP A 50 0.04 -5.02 -40.58
CA ASP A 50 -1.38 -4.85 -40.87
C ASP A 50 -2.23 -5.80 -40.00
N ILE A 51 -3.23 -5.23 -39.34
CA ILE A 51 -4.15 -5.93 -38.45
C ILE A 51 -5.60 -5.91 -38.96
N SER A 52 -5.83 -5.49 -40.21
CA SER A 52 -7.17 -5.37 -40.82
C SER A 52 -8.01 -6.66 -40.76
N HIS A 53 -7.35 -7.82 -40.78
CA HIS A 53 -7.99 -9.14 -40.71
C HIS A 53 -8.02 -9.75 -39.29
N VAL A 54 -7.52 -9.04 -38.28
CA VAL A 54 -7.51 -9.53 -36.89
C VAL A 54 -8.89 -9.37 -36.27
N VAL A 55 -9.54 -10.49 -35.96
CA VAL A 55 -10.84 -10.52 -35.29
C VAL A 55 -10.65 -10.92 -33.83
N VAL A 56 -11.21 -10.13 -32.91
CA VAL A 56 -11.14 -10.38 -31.47
C VAL A 56 -12.54 -10.57 -30.93
N GLN A 57 -12.77 -11.69 -30.25
CA GLN A 57 -14.03 -11.94 -29.58
C GLN A 57 -14.19 -10.98 -28.39
N VAL A 58 -15.32 -10.29 -28.31
CA VAL A 58 -15.64 -9.35 -27.22
C VAL A 58 -16.87 -9.83 -26.48
N LYS A 59 -16.78 -9.87 -25.14
CA LYS A 59 -17.96 -9.95 -24.27
C LYS A 59 -18.25 -8.55 -23.74
N LEU A 60 -19.32 -7.94 -24.24
CA LEU A 60 -19.76 -6.61 -23.82
C LEU A 60 -20.88 -6.73 -22.78
N THR A 61 -20.70 -6.08 -21.64
CA THR A 61 -21.72 -6.01 -20.57
C THR A 61 -22.21 -4.57 -20.46
N VAL A 62 -23.50 -4.36 -20.69
CA VAL A 62 -24.12 -3.03 -20.56
C VAL A 62 -24.61 -2.86 -19.13
N LEU A 63 -24.14 -1.82 -18.45
CA LEU A 63 -24.50 -1.52 -17.08
C LEU A 63 -25.56 -0.40 -17.07
N SER A 64 -26.81 -0.77 -16.83
CA SER A 64 -27.95 0.15 -16.80
C SER A 64 -27.96 1.07 -15.58
N ASP A 65 -27.24 0.72 -14.51
CA ASP A 65 -27.12 1.50 -13.28
C ASP A 65 -25.67 1.97 -13.09
N ALA A 66 -25.45 3.27 -13.32
CA ALA A 66 -24.14 3.91 -13.21
C ALA A 66 -23.56 3.84 -11.78
N SER A 67 -24.40 3.74 -10.74
CA SER A 67 -23.95 3.68 -9.34
C SER A 67 -23.21 2.38 -9.00
N LYS A 68 -23.48 1.30 -9.75
CA LYS A 68 -22.90 -0.04 -9.53
C LYS A 68 -21.62 -0.29 -10.32
N VAL A 69 -21.22 0.64 -11.18
CA VAL A 69 -20.00 0.50 -12.02
C VAL A 69 -18.76 0.29 -11.15
N SER A 70 -18.64 1.05 -10.06
CA SER A 70 -17.51 0.96 -9.12
C SER A 70 -17.42 -0.38 -8.39
N GLU A 71 -18.54 -1.09 -8.21
CA GLU A 71 -18.61 -2.41 -7.59
C GLU A 71 -18.38 -3.54 -8.62
N ILE A 72 -19.06 -3.46 -9.78
CA ILE A 72 -19.12 -4.55 -10.75
C ILE A 72 -17.82 -4.67 -11.55
N VAL A 73 -17.20 -3.55 -11.96
CA VAL A 73 -15.97 -3.57 -12.78
C VAL A 73 -14.82 -4.34 -12.09
N PRO A 74 -14.51 -4.11 -10.80
CA PRO A 74 -13.53 -4.91 -10.07
C PRO A 74 -13.86 -6.41 -10.03
N LEU A 75 -15.15 -6.76 -9.88
CA LEU A 75 -15.60 -8.15 -9.83
C LEU A 75 -15.45 -8.84 -11.18
N ILE A 76 -15.81 -8.17 -12.29
CA ILE A 76 -15.59 -8.71 -13.64
C ILE A 76 -14.10 -9.01 -13.84
N SER A 77 -13.22 -8.08 -13.47
CA SER A 77 -11.79 -8.30 -13.57
C SER A 77 -11.32 -9.47 -12.68
N LYS A 78 -11.78 -9.53 -11.41
CA LYS A 78 -11.45 -10.62 -10.47
C LYS A 78 -11.85 -11.99 -11.00
N TYR A 79 -13.07 -12.14 -11.53
CA TYR A 79 -13.60 -13.42 -12.00
C TYR A 79 -13.13 -13.79 -13.40
N ALA A 80 -12.95 -12.84 -14.33
CA ALA A 80 -12.36 -13.13 -15.65
C ALA A 80 -10.92 -13.67 -15.53
N ASN A 81 -10.25 -13.31 -14.45
CA ASN A 81 -8.91 -13.75 -14.13
C ASN A 81 -8.83 -15.00 -13.22
N SER A 82 -9.96 -15.67 -12.93
CA SER A 82 -9.92 -16.93 -12.18
C SER A 82 -9.41 -18.11 -13.01
N GLN A 83 -9.35 -17.97 -14.35
CA GLN A 83 -8.80 -18.99 -15.27
C GLN A 83 -7.28 -18.90 -15.46
N ASN A 84 -6.67 -17.72 -15.22
CA ASN A 84 -5.21 -17.51 -15.19
C ASN A 84 -4.89 -16.70 -13.94
N LYS A 85 -4.26 -17.32 -12.93
CA LYS A 85 -3.99 -16.74 -11.59
C LYS A 85 -3.55 -15.27 -11.69
N VAL A 86 -4.48 -14.33 -11.56
CA VAL A 86 -4.13 -12.92 -11.39
C VAL A 86 -3.71 -12.71 -9.97
N ASN A 87 -2.53 -12.12 -9.84
CA ASN A 87 -1.99 -11.77 -8.55
C ASN A 87 -2.93 -10.76 -7.90
N ALA A 88 -3.50 -11.12 -6.75
CA ALA A 88 -4.34 -10.23 -5.96
C ALA A 88 -3.64 -8.90 -5.64
N ALA A 89 -2.30 -8.89 -5.69
CA ALA A 89 -1.49 -7.68 -5.62
C ALA A 89 -1.79 -6.65 -6.72
N ASP A 90 -2.22 -7.07 -7.90
CA ASP A 90 -2.54 -6.20 -9.04
C ASP A 90 -3.90 -5.51 -8.90
N LEU A 91 -4.84 -6.10 -8.15
CA LEU A 91 -6.15 -5.50 -7.88
C LEU A 91 -6.11 -4.41 -6.80
N SER A 92 -5.25 -4.53 -5.79
CA SER A 92 -5.14 -3.51 -4.72
C SER A 92 -4.29 -2.29 -5.08
N ALA A 93 -3.75 -2.24 -6.30
CA ALA A 93 -2.87 -1.16 -6.75
C ALA A 93 -3.60 0.16 -7.10
N THR A 94 -4.93 0.25 -7.03
CA THR A 94 -5.73 1.41 -7.47
C THR A 94 -6.09 2.41 -6.36
N GLY A 95 -5.81 2.08 -5.09
CA GLY A 95 -6.13 2.90 -3.92
C GLY A 95 -5.48 4.30 -3.94
N LYS A 96 -6.09 5.25 -3.21
CA LYS A 96 -5.63 6.65 -3.07
C LYS A 96 -4.17 6.70 -2.60
N PHE A 97 -3.81 5.89 -1.61
CA PHE A 97 -2.45 5.69 -1.12
C PHE A 97 -1.41 5.51 -2.25
N HIS A 98 -1.63 4.52 -3.13
CA HIS A 98 -0.66 4.19 -4.18
C HIS A 98 -0.60 5.27 -5.27
N ARG A 99 -1.72 5.94 -5.58
CA ARG A 99 -1.76 7.06 -6.54
C ARG A 99 -1.01 8.28 -6.03
N GLN A 100 -1.17 8.63 -4.76
CA GLN A 100 -0.44 9.74 -4.14
C GLN A 100 1.07 9.46 -4.12
N LEU A 101 1.48 8.24 -3.76
CA LEU A 101 2.88 7.85 -3.75
C LEU A 101 3.48 7.86 -5.17
N GLU A 102 2.73 7.37 -6.16
CA GLU A 102 3.10 7.45 -7.58
C GLU A 102 3.31 8.90 -8.01
N ASN A 103 2.39 9.81 -7.68
CA ASN A 103 2.53 11.23 -8.02
C ASN A 103 3.81 11.84 -7.44
N LEU A 104 4.05 11.66 -6.13
CA LEU A 104 5.27 12.16 -5.48
C LEU A 104 6.54 11.60 -6.13
N SER A 105 6.51 10.31 -6.52
CA SER A 105 7.62 9.65 -7.19
C SER A 105 7.93 10.18 -8.60
N ARG A 106 7.03 10.97 -9.20
CA ARG A 106 7.22 11.62 -10.50
C ARG A 106 7.56 13.10 -10.40
N THR A 107 7.29 13.73 -9.25
CA THR A 107 7.43 15.19 -9.07
C THR A 107 8.54 15.58 -8.11
N VAL A 108 8.90 14.72 -7.16
CA VAL A 108 9.89 15.02 -6.12
C VAL A 108 11.29 14.63 -6.60
N TRP A 109 12.17 15.62 -6.67
CA TRP A 109 13.59 15.43 -6.95
C TRP A 109 14.34 15.04 -5.67
N SER A 110 15.25 14.07 -5.76
CA SER A 110 16.22 13.86 -4.69
C SER A 110 17.18 15.05 -4.59
N PRO A 111 17.84 15.24 -3.44
CA PRO A 111 19.04 16.08 -3.37
C PRO A 111 20.10 15.67 -4.40
N ALA A 112 20.97 16.62 -4.73
CA ALA A 112 22.09 16.42 -5.65
C ALA A 112 23.33 15.92 -4.87
N ASN A 113 23.83 14.74 -5.21
CA ASN A 113 24.90 14.08 -4.46
C ASN A 113 26.12 13.78 -5.35
N SER A 114 26.06 14.16 -6.62
CA SER A 114 26.99 13.71 -7.67
C SER A 114 27.12 14.73 -8.80
N GLY A 115 27.58 15.95 -8.48
CA GLY A 115 28.03 16.95 -9.46
C GLY A 115 26.99 17.45 -10.48
N MET A 116 25.73 17.06 -10.36
CA MET A 116 24.61 17.57 -11.16
C MET A 116 23.91 18.72 -10.44
N ASP A 117 23.36 19.67 -11.20
CA ASP A 117 22.62 20.82 -10.67
C ASP A 117 21.33 20.41 -9.91
N ARG A 118 20.79 19.22 -10.22
CA ARG A 118 19.63 18.62 -9.55
C ARG A 118 19.86 17.11 -9.39
N GLY A 119 19.21 16.49 -8.39
CA GLY A 119 19.23 15.04 -8.20
C GLY A 119 18.43 14.30 -9.28
N SER A 120 17.89 13.13 -8.94
CA SER A 120 16.99 12.39 -9.83
C SER A 120 15.81 11.81 -9.06
N HIS A 121 14.79 11.36 -9.77
CA HIS A 121 13.59 10.82 -9.14
C HIS A 121 13.81 9.41 -8.59
N TRP A 122 13.10 9.11 -7.50
CA TRP A 122 12.88 7.75 -7.04
C TRP A 122 11.56 7.25 -7.62
N TYR A 123 11.63 6.45 -8.69
CA TYR A 123 10.45 6.01 -9.43
C TYR A 123 9.72 4.89 -8.68
N TYR A 124 8.47 5.15 -8.29
CA TYR A 124 7.59 4.12 -7.75
C TYR A 124 6.80 3.41 -8.88
N GLU A 125 7.01 2.11 -9.03
CA GLU A 125 6.31 1.26 -10.00
C GLU A 125 5.09 0.58 -9.33
N ARG A 126 3.94 1.25 -9.43
CA ARG A 126 2.65 0.81 -8.90
C ARG A 126 2.07 -0.37 -9.68
N ALA A 127 2.11 -0.28 -11.00
CA ALA A 127 1.68 -1.33 -11.92
C ALA A 127 2.89 -1.92 -12.64
N ARG A 128 2.95 -3.26 -12.74
CA ARG A 128 4.05 -3.95 -13.41
C ARG A 128 4.18 -3.45 -14.85
N GLY A 129 5.36 -2.95 -15.23
CA GLY A 129 5.61 -2.45 -16.57
C GLY A 129 5.35 -0.96 -16.76
N SER A 130 4.91 -0.23 -15.72
CA SER A 130 4.68 1.22 -15.86
C SER A 130 5.97 1.99 -16.20
N TYR A 131 7.13 1.55 -15.69
CA TYR A 131 8.40 2.21 -15.96
C TYR A 131 8.80 2.17 -17.45
N PRO A 132 8.88 1.00 -18.12
CA PRO A 132 9.19 0.96 -19.55
C PRO A 132 8.11 1.65 -20.40
N ASP A 133 6.86 1.63 -19.97
CA ASP A 133 5.77 2.34 -20.66
C ASP A 133 5.92 3.86 -20.57
N ASP A 134 6.19 4.41 -19.38
CA ASP A 134 6.44 5.85 -19.18
C ASP A 134 7.68 6.33 -19.93
N LYS A 135 8.73 5.49 -19.99
CA LYS A 135 9.89 5.74 -20.84
C LYS A 135 9.49 5.79 -22.31
N ALA A 136 8.74 4.80 -22.81
CA ALA A 136 8.34 4.75 -24.21
C ALA A 136 7.42 5.92 -24.61
N ARG A 137 6.57 6.40 -23.68
CA ARG A 137 5.69 7.56 -23.88
C ARG A 137 6.43 8.87 -24.17
N GLN A 138 7.73 8.96 -23.88
CA GLN A 138 8.53 10.15 -24.19
C GLN A 138 8.77 10.34 -25.71
N GLY A 139 8.49 9.32 -26.52
CA GLY A 139 8.56 9.39 -27.97
C GLY A 139 9.97 9.18 -28.50
N THR A 140 10.72 10.25 -28.75
CA THR A 140 12.01 10.17 -29.45
C THR A 140 13.12 9.53 -28.59
N PRO A 141 14.10 8.83 -29.18
CA PRO A 141 15.21 8.22 -28.42
C PRO A 141 15.96 9.22 -27.52
N ALA A 142 16.11 10.47 -27.96
CA ALA A 142 16.73 11.54 -27.18
C ALA A 142 15.93 11.84 -25.90
N ARG A 143 14.61 12.04 -26.01
CA ARG A 143 13.73 12.28 -24.85
C ARG A 143 13.65 11.07 -23.93
N GLN A 144 13.66 9.85 -24.49
CA GLN A 144 13.71 8.62 -23.69
C GLN A 144 15.02 8.50 -22.90
N LYS A 145 16.15 8.94 -23.47
CA LYS A 145 17.46 8.95 -22.82
C LYS A 145 17.51 9.99 -21.70
N GLU A 146 17.04 11.20 -21.98
CA GLU A 146 16.92 12.29 -20.99
C GLU A 146 16.01 11.89 -19.82
N TRP A 147 14.83 11.33 -20.11
CA TRP A 147 13.92 10.85 -19.08
C TRP A 147 14.54 9.75 -18.21
N ALA A 148 15.28 8.81 -18.83
CA ALA A 148 15.95 7.75 -18.09
C ALA A 148 17.13 8.25 -17.25
N ALA A 149 17.79 9.36 -17.64
CA ALA A 149 18.78 10.02 -16.80
C ALA A 149 18.13 10.64 -15.55
N ASN A 150 16.93 11.23 -15.71
CA ASN A 150 16.15 11.82 -14.62
C ASN A 150 15.39 10.78 -13.76
N ASN A 151 15.20 9.57 -14.27
CA ASN A 151 14.49 8.46 -13.62
C ASN A 151 15.32 7.18 -13.70
N PRO A 152 16.50 7.12 -13.06
CA PRO A 152 17.40 5.98 -13.25
C PRO A 152 16.78 4.65 -12.75
N PRO A 153 16.99 3.53 -13.46
CA PRO A 153 16.38 2.25 -13.11
C PRO A 153 16.84 1.72 -11.74
N GLU A 154 18.06 2.07 -11.30
CA GLU A 154 18.56 1.78 -9.96
C GLU A 154 17.85 2.56 -8.86
N ARG A 155 17.09 3.62 -9.17
CA ARG A 155 16.21 4.34 -8.23
C ARG A 155 14.73 4.00 -8.42
N LYS A 156 14.44 2.85 -9.00
CA LYS A 156 13.08 2.30 -9.12
C LYS A 156 12.75 1.36 -7.97
N PHE A 157 11.54 1.42 -7.40
CA PHE A 157 11.04 0.41 -6.46
C PHE A 157 9.56 0.10 -6.72
N THR A 158 9.13 -1.12 -6.42
CA THR A 158 7.77 -1.60 -6.71
C THR A 158 6.86 -1.56 -5.47
N LYS A 159 5.55 -1.79 -5.65
CA LYS A 159 4.62 -1.96 -4.52
C LYS A 159 4.98 -3.10 -3.56
N THR A 160 5.50 -4.21 -4.09
CA THR A 160 5.92 -5.36 -3.26
C THR A 160 7.23 -5.05 -2.53
N ASP A 161 8.11 -4.26 -3.14
CA ASP A 161 9.30 -3.73 -2.46
C ASP A 161 8.92 -2.80 -1.31
N LEU A 162 7.99 -1.87 -1.53
CA LEU A 162 7.48 -0.98 -0.49
C LEU A 162 6.96 -1.78 0.71
N ALA A 163 6.08 -2.75 0.49
CA ALA A 163 5.58 -3.62 1.56
C ALA A 163 6.69 -4.37 2.31
N LYS A 164 7.75 -4.80 1.61
CA LYS A 164 8.91 -5.45 2.21
C LYS A 164 9.64 -4.50 3.16
N TYR A 165 9.92 -3.28 2.70
CA TYR A 165 10.66 -2.28 3.48
C TYR A 165 9.85 -1.80 4.69
N GLU A 166 8.54 -1.59 4.50
CA GLU A 166 7.64 -1.17 5.57
C GLU A 166 7.49 -2.24 6.67
N HIS A 167 7.24 -3.50 6.30
CA HIS A 167 7.13 -4.58 7.28
C HIS A 167 8.45 -4.87 8.00
N ALA A 168 9.59 -4.81 7.30
CA ALA A 168 10.88 -4.96 7.97
C ALA A 168 11.11 -3.84 8.99
N TRP A 169 10.89 -2.58 8.60
CA TRP A 169 11.03 -1.43 9.50
C TRP A 169 10.15 -1.55 10.75
N LEU A 170 8.93 -2.07 10.62
CA LEU A 170 7.97 -2.22 11.72
C LEU A 170 8.21 -3.46 12.59
N GLY A 171 9.32 -4.17 12.41
CA GLY A 171 9.61 -5.36 13.21
C GLY A 171 8.74 -6.57 12.84
N LEU A 172 8.34 -6.68 11.57
CA LEU A 172 7.54 -7.80 11.05
C LEU A 172 8.32 -8.63 10.00
N PRO A 173 9.56 -9.06 10.26
CA PRO A 173 10.36 -9.75 9.25
C PRO A 173 9.81 -11.14 8.91
N HIS A 174 9.05 -11.75 9.81
CA HIS A 174 8.35 -13.01 9.57
C HIS A 174 7.30 -12.90 8.46
N LEU A 175 6.68 -11.71 8.26
CA LEU A 175 5.78 -11.46 7.12
C LEU A 175 6.57 -11.32 5.82
N VAL A 176 7.71 -10.61 5.86
CA VAL A 176 8.61 -10.47 4.71
C VAL A 176 9.08 -11.84 4.20
N CYS A 177 9.42 -12.75 5.13
CA CYS A 177 9.88 -14.11 4.82
C CYS A 177 8.80 -15.00 4.18
N ARG A 178 7.52 -14.61 4.18
CA ARG A 178 6.44 -15.34 3.48
C ARG A 178 6.49 -15.16 1.96
N GLY A 179 7.33 -14.26 1.47
CA GLY A 179 7.50 -13.95 0.05
C GLY A 179 6.73 -12.71 -0.38
N ALA A 180 7.15 -12.12 -1.49
CA ALA A 180 6.72 -10.79 -1.94
C ALA A 180 5.19 -10.64 -2.06
N GLU A 181 4.50 -11.62 -2.66
CA GLU A 181 3.05 -11.56 -2.85
C GLU A 181 2.28 -11.64 -1.52
N LYS A 182 2.59 -12.65 -0.68
CA LYS A 182 1.92 -12.82 0.62
C LYS A 182 2.20 -11.66 1.56
N ASN A 183 3.42 -11.14 1.54
CA ASN A 183 3.80 -9.97 2.32
C ASN A 183 3.02 -8.72 1.87
N PHE A 184 2.90 -8.51 0.56
CA PHE A 184 2.15 -7.39 0.01
C PHE A 184 0.65 -7.47 0.33
N LEU A 185 0.05 -8.66 0.32
CA LEU A 185 -1.35 -8.81 0.74
C LEU A 185 -1.54 -8.40 2.21
N ALA A 186 -0.66 -8.83 3.11
CA ALA A 186 -0.70 -8.40 4.51
C ALA A 186 -0.50 -6.88 4.65
N PHE A 187 0.34 -6.27 3.81
CA PHE A 187 0.54 -4.82 3.80
C PHE A 187 -0.70 -4.07 3.29
N ALA A 188 -1.30 -4.54 2.20
CA ALA A 188 -2.50 -3.94 1.62
C ALA A 188 -3.66 -3.97 2.62
N GLU A 189 -3.88 -5.10 3.31
CA GLU A 189 -4.89 -5.20 4.38
C GLU A 189 -4.65 -4.17 5.48
N ARG A 190 -3.40 -3.92 5.87
CA ARG A 190 -3.07 -2.91 6.88
C ARG A 190 -3.30 -1.48 6.38
N VAL A 191 -2.89 -1.19 5.14
CA VAL A 191 -3.07 0.14 4.54
C VAL A 191 -4.57 0.43 4.33
N GLU A 192 -5.40 -0.54 3.98
CA GLU A 192 -6.86 -0.36 3.92
C GLU A 192 -7.48 -0.09 5.30
N GLY A 193 -6.94 -0.67 6.37
CA GLY A 193 -7.47 -0.48 7.72
C GLY A 193 -7.09 0.84 8.41
N ILE A 194 -6.04 1.51 7.94
CA ILE A 194 -5.49 2.73 8.55
C ILE A 194 -5.53 3.92 7.58
N GLU A 195 -5.38 3.68 6.28
CA GLU A 195 -5.18 4.68 5.22
C GLU A 195 -4.24 5.82 5.64
N PRO A 196 -2.91 5.58 5.67
CA PRO A 196 -1.95 6.61 6.06
C PRO A 196 -1.96 7.78 5.07
N VAL A 197 -1.74 8.99 5.59
CA VAL A 197 -1.58 10.19 4.77
C VAL A 197 -0.26 10.10 4.00
N VAL A 198 -0.35 10.06 2.68
CA VAL A 198 0.82 10.02 1.80
C VAL A 198 1.21 11.44 1.40
N ASP A 199 2.06 12.06 2.21
CA ASP A 199 2.64 13.38 1.97
C ASP A 199 4.12 13.30 1.55
N LEU A 200 4.76 14.46 1.37
CA LEU A 200 6.18 14.53 1.00
C LEU A 200 7.08 13.82 2.03
N ASN A 201 6.79 13.94 3.32
CA ASN A 201 7.58 13.30 4.36
C ASN A 201 7.45 11.78 4.30
N TYR A 202 6.23 11.26 4.12
CA TYR A 202 6.00 9.83 3.90
C TYR A 202 6.83 9.32 2.73
N PHE A 203 6.83 10.03 1.59
CA PHE A 203 7.62 9.63 0.43
C PHE A 203 9.13 9.63 0.70
N LYS A 204 9.67 10.69 1.32
CA LYS A 204 11.09 10.75 1.71
C LYS A 204 11.49 9.59 2.62
N ASN A 205 10.65 9.29 3.61
CA ASN A 205 10.87 8.20 4.57
C ASN A 205 10.80 6.83 3.90
N ALA A 206 9.81 6.61 3.01
CA ALA A 206 9.72 5.38 2.23
C ALA A 206 10.99 5.15 1.40
N VAL A 207 11.52 6.19 0.77
CA VAL A 207 12.78 6.12 0.01
C VAL A 207 13.99 5.88 0.94
N ALA A 208 14.04 6.51 2.11
CA ALA A 208 15.11 6.25 3.08
C ALA A 208 15.11 4.76 3.53
N LYS A 209 13.93 4.17 3.75
CA LYS A 209 13.78 2.73 4.01
C LYS A 209 14.23 1.87 2.82
N VAL A 210 13.96 2.30 1.57
CA VAL A 210 14.49 1.63 0.34
C VAL A 210 16.03 1.62 0.34
N LEU A 211 16.65 2.77 0.64
CA LEU A 211 18.10 2.92 0.72
C LEU A 211 18.71 2.03 1.82
N LEU A 212 18.08 2.02 2.99
CA LEU A 212 18.48 1.19 4.13
C LEU A 212 18.50 -0.29 3.75
N PHE A 213 17.39 -0.79 3.18
CA PHE A 213 17.24 -2.19 2.84
C PHE A 213 18.19 -2.62 1.71
N ARG A 214 18.34 -1.80 0.67
CA ARG A 214 19.28 -2.09 -0.44
C ARG A 214 20.73 -2.06 0.02
N THR A 215 21.06 -1.20 0.97
CA THR A 215 22.39 -1.18 1.59
C THR A 215 22.62 -2.47 2.37
N ALA A 216 21.66 -2.92 3.19
CA ALA A 216 21.74 -4.21 3.86
C ALA A 216 21.86 -5.40 2.89
N GLU A 217 21.12 -5.40 1.79
CA GLU A 217 21.23 -6.40 0.73
C GLU A 217 22.64 -6.45 0.12
N LYS A 218 23.28 -5.30 -0.12
CA LYS A 218 24.66 -5.21 -0.62
C LYS A 218 25.68 -5.66 0.42
N LEU A 219 25.53 -5.20 1.66
CA LEU A 219 26.41 -5.54 2.77
C LEU A 219 26.37 -7.05 3.05
N PHE A 220 25.19 -7.66 3.09
CA PHE A 220 25.05 -9.11 3.23
C PHE A 220 25.83 -9.86 2.14
N SER A 221 25.73 -9.43 0.88
CA SER A 221 26.45 -10.05 -0.22
C SER A 221 27.98 -9.97 -0.07
N SER A 222 28.50 -8.96 0.64
CA SER A 222 29.94 -8.85 0.94
C SER A 222 30.41 -9.79 2.07
N LEU A 223 29.51 -10.38 2.86
CA LEU A 223 29.86 -11.26 3.98
C LEU A 223 30.24 -12.68 3.54
N GLY A 224 30.06 -13.04 2.26
CA GLY A 224 30.37 -14.39 1.76
C GLY A 224 29.46 -15.50 2.30
N LEU A 225 28.30 -15.14 2.88
CA LEU A 225 27.35 -16.09 3.44
C LEU A 225 26.50 -16.76 2.35
N ALA A 226 26.29 -18.07 2.46
CA ALA A 226 25.49 -18.84 1.52
C ALA A 226 24.00 -18.86 1.90
N GLY A 227 23.13 -18.70 0.89
CA GLY A 227 21.68 -18.84 1.04
C GLY A 227 21.02 -17.78 1.93
N TYR A 228 19.69 -17.82 2.01
CA TYR A 228 18.85 -17.07 2.98
C TYR A 228 19.11 -15.56 3.11
N ARG A 229 19.66 -14.92 2.07
CA ARG A 229 19.92 -13.47 2.03
C ARG A 229 18.67 -12.65 2.33
N ALA A 230 17.56 -12.95 1.66
CA ALA A 230 16.32 -12.20 1.83
C ALA A 230 15.79 -12.27 3.28
N ASN A 231 15.84 -13.46 3.89
CA ASN A 231 15.39 -13.70 5.26
C ASN A 231 16.29 -12.97 6.27
N SER A 232 17.62 -13.13 6.12
CA SER A 232 18.61 -12.53 7.02
C SER A 232 18.55 -11.01 6.99
N VAL A 233 18.43 -10.42 5.79
CA VAL A 233 18.32 -8.96 5.64
C VAL A 233 17.03 -8.43 6.27
N ALA A 234 15.90 -9.13 6.09
CA ALA A 234 14.64 -8.72 6.72
C ALA A 234 14.76 -8.69 8.24
N TYR A 235 15.33 -9.74 8.83
CA TYR A 235 15.59 -9.83 10.28
C TYR A 235 16.57 -8.76 10.77
N ALA A 236 17.65 -8.52 10.02
CA ALA A 236 18.65 -7.51 10.37
C ALA A 236 18.05 -6.10 10.38
N ILE A 237 17.30 -5.71 9.35
CA ILE A 237 16.65 -4.39 9.30
C ILE A 237 15.61 -4.23 10.40
N ALA A 238 14.81 -5.27 10.67
CA ALA A 238 13.85 -5.26 11.77
C ALA A 238 14.52 -5.08 13.13
N TRP A 239 15.63 -5.78 13.36
CA TRP A 239 16.40 -5.66 14.60
C TRP A 239 17.06 -4.29 14.72
N ILE A 240 17.63 -3.75 13.64
CA ILE A 240 18.23 -2.40 13.61
C ILE A 240 17.18 -1.33 13.96
N ALA A 241 15.98 -1.41 13.38
CA ALA A 241 14.89 -0.49 13.68
C ALA A 241 14.50 -0.57 15.16
N GLN A 242 14.27 -1.76 15.71
CA GLN A 242 13.85 -1.89 17.10
C GLN A 242 14.94 -1.59 18.12
N ARG A 243 16.18 -2.02 17.87
CA ARG A 243 17.30 -1.79 18.79
C ARG A 243 17.67 -0.32 18.92
N SER A 244 17.51 0.44 17.84
CA SER A 244 17.63 1.91 17.85
C SER A 244 16.39 2.61 18.40
N GLN A 245 15.33 1.87 18.78
CA GLN A 245 14.03 2.41 19.16
C GLN A 245 13.46 3.31 18.05
N HIS A 246 13.62 2.87 16.80
CA HIS A 246 13.26 3.60 15.58
C HIS A 246 13.96 4.96 15.42
N ARG A 247 15.13 5.16 16.05
CA ARG A 247 15.90 6.41 15.92
C ARG A 247 16.91 6.42 14.78
N ILE A 248 16.89 5.47 13.84
CA ILE A 248 17.68 5.63 12.61
C ILE A 248 17.17 6.87 11.86
N ASP A 249 18.04 7.85 11.63
CA ASP A 249 17.69 9.13 11.01
C ASP A 249 17.38 8.96 9.51
N LEU A 250 16.10 8.70 9.20
CA LEU A 250 15.60 8.56 7.84
C LEU A 250 15.70 9.87 7.05
N ASN A 251 15.62 11.03 7.71
CA ASN A 251 15.77 12.33 7.05
C ASN A 251 17.22 12.51 6.58
N ALA A 252 18.21 12.23 7.43
CA ALA A 252 19.62 12.28 7.04
C ALA A 252 19.94 11.29 5.92
N ILE A 253 19.34 10.08 5.93
CA ILE A 253 19.48 9.10 4.85
C ILE A 253 18.92 9.64 3.54
N TRP A 254 17.74 10.28 3.57
CA TRP A 254 17.18 10.94 2.40
C TRP A 254 18.07 12.11 1.93
N GLU A 255 18.45 13.02 2.81
CA GLU A 255 19.22 14.21 2.42
C GLU A 255 20.59 13.82 1.82
N LYS A 256 21.26 12.84 2.42
CA LYS A 256 22.58 12.36 1.95
C LYS A 256 22.48 11.24 0.92
N GLN A 257 21.27 10.77 0.60
CA GLN A 257 20.97 9.61 -0.27
C GLN A 257 21.86 8.38 0.00
N ARG A 258 22.24 8.18 1.27
CA ARG A 258 23.15 7.11 1.70
C ARG A 258 22.94 6.79 3.16
N VAL A 259 23.15 5.52 3.52
CA VAL A 259 23.15 5.09 4.92
C VAL A 259 24.46 5.53 5.60
N PRO A 260 24.41 6.13 6.79
CA PRO A 260 25.59 6.50 7.56
C PRO A 260 26.54 5.32 7.85
N PRO A 261 27.87 5.53 7.93
CA PRO A 261 28.84 4.44 8.05
C PRO A 261 28.69 3.55 9.28
N MET A 262 28.45 4.10 10.49
CA MET A 262 28.32 3.25 11.68
C MET A 262 27.05 2.40 11.62
N THR A 263 25.98 2.95 11.05
CA THR A 263 24.74 2.23 10.76
C THR A 263 24.98 1.11 9.75
N GLN A 264 25.84 1.29 8.75
CA GLN A 264 26.23 0.20 7.83
C GLN A 264 26.98 -0.94 8.56
N GLU A 265 27.90 -0.60 9.46
CA GLU A 265 28.61 -1.62 10.25
C GLU A 265 27.68 -2.34 11.24
N ALA A 266 26.75 -1.63 11.87
CA ALA A 266 25.70 -2.26 12.69
C ALA A 266 24.81 -3.21 11.85
N ILE A 267 24.43 -2.81 10.63
CA ILE A 267 23.68 -3.66 9.70
C ILE A 267 24.48 -4.93 9.33
N LYS A 268 25.79 -4.82 9.08
CA LYS A 268 26.64 -6.00 8.83
C LYS A 268 26.62 -6.99 10.00
N SER A 269 26.80 -6.50 11.22
CA SER A 269 26.72 -7.33 12.43
C SER A 269 25.35 -7.99 12.58
N ALA A 270 24.27 -7.22 12.38
CA ALA A 270 22.91 -7.74 12.45
C ALA A 270 22.63 -8.79 11.36
N CYS A 271 23.13 -8.60 10.14
CA CYS A 271 23.05 -9.58 9.06
C CYS A 271 23.75 -10.90 9.41
N LEU A 272 24.95 -10.84 9.98
CA LEU A 272 25.71 -12.03 10.39
C LEU A 272 24.97 -12.81 11.50
N SER A 273 24.50 -12.09 12.52
CA SER A 273 23.75 -12.70 13.62
C SER A 273 22.40 -13.26 13.16
N ALA A 274 21.68 -12.54 12.30
CA ALA A 274 20.41 -12.99 11.74
C ALA A 274 20.58 -14.27 10.92
N HIS A 275 21.59 -14.32 10.05
CA HIS A 275 21.89 -15.51 9.25
C HIS A 275 22.21 -16.71 10.14
N ARG A 276 23.08 -16.52 11.14
CA ARG A 276 23.40 -17.56 12.13
C ARG A 276 22.14 -18.05 12.85
N HIS A 277 21.32 -17.12 13.34
CA HIS A 277 20.09 -17.44 14.07
C HIS A 277 19.12 -18.28 13.23
N ILE A 278 18.86 -17.90 11.98
CA ILE A 278 17.87 -18.61 11.16
C ILE A 278 18.40 -19.95 10.62
N THR A 279 19.72 -20.09 10.44
CA THR A 279 20.34 -21.30 9.88
C THR A 279 20.70 -22.35 10.92
N GLN A 280 20.95 -21.96 12.17
CA GLN A 280 21.20 -22.89 13.28
C GLN A 280 19.90 -23.46 13.87
N THR A 281 19.01 -23.94 13.00
CA THR A 281 17.79 -24.65 13.38
C THR A 281 17.82 -26.06 12.82
N ALA A 282 17.24 -27.02 13.54
CA ALA A 282 17.14 -28.41 13.08
C ALA A 282 16.13 -28.58 11.92
N GLY A 283 15.29 -27.58 11.65
CA GLY A 283 14.19 -27.65 10.68
C GLY A 283 14.44 -26.89 9.36
N ASN A 284 13.39 -26.81 8.53
CA ASN A 284 13.44 -26.02 7.30
C ASN A 284 13.56 -24.51 7.64
N VAL A 285 14.72 -23.92 7.36
CA VAL A 285 15.03 -22.50 7.59
C VAL A 285 14.00 -21.55 6.95
N GLY A 286 13.51 -21.89 5.75
CA GLY A 286 12.52 -21.12 5.02
C GLY A 286 11.16 -21.08 5.74
N GLU A 287 10.71 -22.19 6.32
CA GLU A 287 9.48 -22.21 7.13
C GLU A 287 9.70 -21.62 8.53
N TRP A 288 10.88 -21.85 9.12
CA TRP A 288 11.22 -21.31 10.44
C TRP A 288 11.18 -19.78 10.46
N SER A 289 11.83 -19.14 9.49
CA SER A 289 11.88 -17.67 9.36
C SER A 289 10.52 -17.00 9.07
N LYS A 290 9.47 -17.77 8.77
CA LYS A 290 8.09 -17.24 8.58
C LYS A 290 7.29 -17.19 9.88
N LYS A 291 7.80 -17.77 10.97
CA LYS A 291 7.13 -17.84 12.26
C LYS A 291 7.47 -16.62 13.12
N THR A 292 6.46 -16.13 13.83
CA THR A 292 6.63 -15.05 14.82
C THR A 292 7.62 -15.46 15.90
N ASP A 293 7.57 -16.71 16.38
CA ASP A 293 8.49 -17.22 17.41
C ASP A 293 9.98 -17.10 17.03
N CYS A 294 10.31 -17.31 15.75
CA CYS A 294 11.68 -17.11 15.27
C CYS A 294 12.10 -15.65 15.38
N TRP A 295 11.21 -14.74 15.00
CA TRP A 295 11.47 -13.32 15.16
C TRP A 295 11.58 -12.92 16.63
N GLU A 296 10.67 -13.35 17.49
CA GLU A 296 10.68 -13.03 18.92
C GLU A 296 11.98 -13.49 19.59
N SER A 297 12.44 -14.70 19.27
CA SER A 297 13.71 -15.22 19.75
C SER A 297 14.91 -14.41 19.27
N PHE A 298 14.93 -13.98 18.00
CA PHE A 298 16.02 -13.15 17.47
C PHE A 298 15.98 -11.72 18.01
N ARG A 299 14.79 -11.13 18.17
CA ARG A 299 14.59 -9.77 18.68
C ARG A 299 15.24 -9.58 20.06
N SER A 300 15.17 -10.60 20.91
CA SER A 300 15.78 -10.58 22.25
C SER A 300 17.29 -10.84 22.26
N GLN A 301 17.91 -11.17 21.13
CA GLN A 301 19.34 -11.44 21.09
C GLN A 301 20.16 -10.16 21.15
N GLU A 302 21.24 -10.21 21.93
CA GLU A 302 22.28 -9.19 21.90
C GLU A 302 23.19 -9.41 20.68
N VAL A 303 23.13 -8.47 19.74
CA VAL A 303 24.06 -8.41 18.61
C VAL A 303 25.16 -7.40 18.93
N SER A 304 26.40 -7.83 18.80
CA SER A 304 27.57 -6.95 18.94
C SER A 304 27.64 -5.97 17.77
N VAL A 305 27.36 -4.71 18.06
CA VAL A 305 27.36 -3.58 17.11
C VAL A 305 28.38 -2.54 17.56
N PRO A 306 28.90 -1.68 16.66
CA PRO A 306 29.84 -0.63 17.03
C PRO A 306 29.26 0.30 18.11
N ALA A 307 30.05 0.64 19.13
CA ALA A 307 29.60 1.49 20.24
C ALA A 307 29.11 2.87 19.77
N ALA A 308 29.81 3.46 18.79
CA ALA A 308 29.50 4.76 18.20
C ALA A 308 28.28 4.74 17.25
N TRP A 309 27.62 3.60 17.05
CA TRP A 309 26.41 3.54 16.21
C TRP A 309 25.28 4.42 16.77
N GLY A 310 25.19 4.55 18.11
CA GLY A 310 24.22 5.43 18.76
C GLY A 310 24.37 6.90 18.41
N ASP A 311 25.57 7.34 18.02
CA ASP A 311 25.86 8.75 17.71
C ASP A 311 25.24 9.20 16.38
N GLU A 312 24.87 8.24 15.51
CA GLU A 312 24.19 8.51 14.24
C GLU A 312 22.66 8.47 14.36
N TRP A 313 22.13 8.21 15.56
CA TRP A 313 20.68 8.18 15.79
C TRP A 313 20.11 9.60 15.86
N ALA A 314 18.87 9.75 15.40
CA ALA A 314 18.08 10.93 15.68
C ALA A 314 17.78 11.06 17.18
N GLU A 315 17.62 12.28 17.66
CA GLU A 315 17.28 12.55 19.06
C GLU A 315 15.96 11.91 19.47
N LEU A 316 14.96 12.00 18.59
CA LEU A 316 13.62 11.45 18.77
C LEU A 316 13.41 10.21 17.91
N PRO A 317 12.64 9.22 18.40
CA PRO A 317 12.23 8.09 17.58
C PRO A 317 11.47 8.60 16.36
N PHE A 318 11.67 7.92 15.24
CA PHE A 318 10.81 8.10 14.09
C PHE A 318 9.38 7.75 14.50
N VAL A 319 8.56 8.79 14.64
CA VAL A 319 7.11 8.66 14.67
C VAL A 319 6.68 8.74 13.22
N GLU A 320 6.21 7.62 12.67
CA GLU A 320 5.50 7.65 11.40
C GLU A 320 4.40 8.69 11.57
N SER A 321 4.43 9.78 10.78
CA SER A 321 3.53 10.94 10.89
C SER A 321 2.15 10.42 11.28
N VAL A 322 1.79 10.67 12.54
CA VAL A 322 0.87 9.87 13.34
C VAL A 322 -0.22 9.32 12.44
N SER A 323 -0.22 7.99 12.29
CA SER A 323 -1.24 7.34 11.50
C SER A 323 -2.58 7.83 12.01
N SER A 324 -3.48 8.18 11.10
CA SER A 324 -4.88 8.40 11.41
C SER A 324 -5.42 7.28 12.32
N ALA A 325 -4.87 6.06 12.37
CA ALA A 325 -5.33 5.01 13.28
C ALA A 325 -4.99 5.20 14.76
N ASP A 326 -3.90 5.87 15.14
CA ASP A 326 -3.67 6.22 16.56
C ASP A 326 -4.52 7.44 16.94
N THR A 327 -4.68 8.38 16.01
CA THR A 327 -5.61 9.51 16.16
C THR A 327 -7.06 9.04 16.22
N ILE A 328 -7.46 8.05 15.41
CA ILE A 328 -8.81 7.47 15.37
C ILE A 328 -8.99 6.53 16.55
N ALA A 329 -7.98 5.80 17.02
CA ALA A 329 -8.06 5.04 18.26
C ALA A 329 -8.30 5.98 19.45
N GLN A 330 -7.54 7.07 19.52
CA GLN A 330 -7.70 8.10 20.55
C GLN A 330 -9.02 8.85 20.42
N ALA A 331 -9.46 9.18 19.19
CA ALA A 331 -10.74 9.81 18.93
C ALA A 331 -11.91 8.86 19.21
N TRP A 332 -11.75 7.56 18.94
CA TRP A 332 -12.69 6.53 19.35
C TRP A 332 -12.81 6.52 20.87
N GLU A 333 -11.69 6.51 21.59
CA GLU A 333 -11.68 6.49 23.04
C GLU A 333 -12.34 7.74 23.64
N SER A 334 -12.06 8.92 23.06
CA SER A 334 -12.65 10.18 23.52
C SER A 334 -14.15 10.27 23.23
N VAL A 335 -14.61 9.74 22.09
CA VAL A 335 -16.01 9.86 21.67
C VAL A 335 -16.90 8.75 22.22
N ARG A 336 -16.42 7.50 22.31
CA ARG A 336 -17.24 6.33 22.70
C ARG A 336 -17.86 6.49 24.08
N CYS A 337 -17.17 7.20 24.99
CA CYS A 337 -17.62 7.46 26.34
C CYS A 337 -18.96 8.22 26.38
N HIS A 338 -19.24 9.05 25.37
CA HIS A 338 -20.49 9.81 25.26
C HIS A 338 -21.70 8.91 24.92
N PHE A 339 -21.45 7.75 24.31
CA PHE A 339 -22.48 6.86 23.77
C PHE A 339 -22.65 5.58 24.59
N LEU A 340 -22.01 5.47 25.77
CA LEU A 340 -22.07 4.28 26.61
C LEU A 340 -23.48 3.94 27.14
N SER A 341 -24.40 4.89 27.14
CA SER A 341 -25.80 4.68 27.56
C SER A 341 -26.80 5.13 26.49
N ASP A 342 -26.34 5.33 25.26
CA ASP A 342 -27.16 5.82 24.16
C ASP A 342 -27.85 4.67 23.43
N ASN A 343 -29.19 4.74 23.38
CA ASN A 343 -30.06 3.75 22.77
C ASN A 343 -30.47 4.09 21.32
N ARG A 344 -29.98 5.20 20.76
CA ARG A 344 -30.17 5.54 19.35
C ARG A 344 -29.54 4.47 18.46
N THR A 345 -30.20 4.21 17.35
CA THR A 345 -29.68 3.40 16.26
C THR A 345 -28.63 4.18 15.47
N LEU A 346 -27.71 3.47 14.82
CA LEU A 346 -26.76 4.09 13.90
C LEU A 346 -27.48 4.86 12.78
N GLY A 347 -28.62 4.38 12.30
CA GLY A 347 -29.45 5.07 11.31
C GLY A 347 -30.01 6.40 11.80
N GLU A 348 -30.39 6.50 13.08
CA GLU A 348 -30.82 7.77 13.68
C GLU A 348 -29.65 8.77 13.80
N LEU A 349 -28.44 8.30 14.13
CA LEU A 349 -27.24 9.14 14.14
C LEU A 349 -26.84 9.59 12.73
N GLU A 350 -26.98 8.71 11.73
CA GLU A 350 -26.77 9.09 10.32
C GLU A 350 -27.76 10.17 9.89
N ALA A 351 -29.04 10.06 10.28
CA ALA A 351 -30.06 11.06 9.99
C ALA A 351 -29.80 12.40 10.69
N LEU A 352 -29.30 12.37 11.93
CA LEU A 352 -28.95 13.57 12.70
C LEU A 352 -27.76 14.33 12.10
N THR A 353 -26.73 13.61 11.67
CA THR A 353 -25.45 14.20 11.25
C THR A 353 -25.34 14.41 9.73
N GLY A 354 -26.19 13.75 8.94
CA GLY A 354 -26.07 13.67 7.48
C GLY A 354 -24.88 12.82 7.00
N LYS A 355 -24.13 12.18 7.90
CA LYS A 355 -22.99 11.31 7.58
C LYS A 355 -23.45 9.85 7.52
N GLN A 356 -22.84 9.06 6.64
CA GLN A 356 -23.16 7.63 6.50
C GLN A 356 -21.97 6.78 6.88
N TRP A 357 -22.22 5.62 7.50
CA TRP A 357 -21.21 4.62 7.79
C TRP A 357 -21.39 3.36 6.94
N VAL A 358 -22.11 2.35 7.43
CA VAL A 358 -22.33 1.08 6.72
C VAL A 358 -23.79 0.69 6.84
N ALA A 359 -24.50 0.69 5.70
CA ALA A 359 -25.96 0.51 5.65
C ALA A 359 -26.50 -0.73 6.37
N ARG A 360 -25.74 -1.84 6.38
CA ARG A 360 -26.16 -3.10 7.04
C ARG A 360 -26.28 -3.01 8.56
N TYR A 361 -25.70 -1.98 9.18
CA TYR A 361 -25.68 -1.79 10.64
C TYR A 361 -26.61 -0.66 11.10
N ARG A 362 -27.42 -0.07 10.21
CA ARG A 362 -28.28 1.07 10.56
C ARG A 362 -29.24 0.77 11.69
N ASP A 363 -29.77 -0.44 11.76
CA ASP A 363 -30.72 -0.85 12.78
C ASP A 363 -30.04 -1.25 14.11
N ASP A 364 -28.71 -1.29 14.16
CA ASP A 364 -27.99 -1.59 15.39
C ASP A 364 -27.91 -0.36 16.31
N VAL A 365 -28.09 -0.61 17.59
CA VAL A 365 -27.98 0.39 18.66
C VAL A 365 -26.51 0.75 18.92
N ILE A 366 -26.22 2.05 19.05
CA ILE A 366 -24.84 2.53 19.18
C ILE A 366 -24.13 2.00 20.44
N HIS A 367 -24.84 1.82 21.55
CA HIS A 367 -24.32 1.23 22.78
C HIS A 367 -23.55 -0.08 22.54
N LYS A 368 -24.02 -0.94 21.63
CA LYS A 368 -23.36 -2.24 21.30
C LYS A 368 -21.92 -2.07 20.83
N TYR A 369 -21.59 -0.92 20.24
CA TYR A 369 -20.27 -0.60 19.74
C TYR A 369 -19.48 0.21 20.75
N ALA A 370 -20.10 1.20 21.39
CA ALA A 370 -19.44 2.11 22.35
C ALA A 370 -18.77 1.39 23.53
N VAL A 371 -19.32 0.24 23.94
CA VAL A 371 -18.72 -0.61 24.99
C VAL A 371 -17.41 -1.27 24.58
N CYS A 372 -17.13 -1.42 23.28
CA CYS A 372 -15.93 -2.06 22.79
C CYS A 372 -14.73 -1.11 22.82
N GLU A 373 -13.57 -1.61 23.26
CA GLU A 373 -12.29 -0.95 23.00
C GLU A 373 -11.93 -1.02 21.51
N TRP A 374 -11.03 -0.15 21.04
CA TRP A 374 -10.63 -0.07 19.63
C TRP A 374 -10.11 -1.42 19.07
N SER A 375 -9.46 -2.22 19.91
CA SER A 375 -8.95 -3.56 19.56
C SER A 375 -10.09 -4.58 19.35
N GLU A 376 -11.12 -4.54 20.19
CA GLU A 376 -12.28 -5.45 20.17
C GLU A 376 -13.25 -5.12 19.03
N LEU A 377 -13.38 -3.83 18.73
CA LEU A 377 -14.20 -3.31 17.66
C LEU A 377 -13.64 -3.72 16.29
N LYS A 378 -12.31 -3.75 16.16
CA LYS A 378 -11.57 -4.31 15.02
C LYS A 378 -11.62 -5.84 14.95
N GLY A 379 -11.62 -6.51 16.10
CA GLY A 379 -11.55 -7.96 16.23
C GLY A 379 -10.21 -8.56 15.73
N PRO A 380 -10.05 -9.89 15.81
CA PRO A 380 -8.80 -10.56 15.44
C PRO A 380 -8.40 -10.25 13.99
N GLY A 381 -7.22 -9.68 13.80
CA GLY A 381 -6.72 -9.29 12.47
C GLY A 381 -7.43 -8.10 11.82
N GLY A 382 -8.24 -7.33 12.54
CA GLY A 382 -8.89 -6.10 12.02
C GLY A 382 -10.07 -6.35 11.07
N ARG A 383 -10.68 -7.54 11.11
CA ARG A 383 -11.66 -8.00 10.10
C ARG A 383 -13.12 -7.96 10.55
N ARG A 384 -13.41 -7.57 11.79
CA ARG A 384 -14.78 -7.61 12.33
C ARG A 384 -15.66 -6.52 11.73
N LEU A 385 -15.18 -5.28 11.78
CA LEU A 385 -15.88 -4.09 11.28
C LEU A 385 -14.96 -3.32 10.32
N LYS A 386 -15.55 -2.69 9.30
CA LYS A 386 -14.84 -1.93 8.26
C LYS A 386 -15.21 -0.45 8.35
N ASN A 387 -14.41 0.41 7.69
CA ASN A 387 -14.65 1.86 7.58
C ASN A 387 -14.79 2.55 8.95
N LEU A 388 -13.94 2.18 9.91
CA LEU A 388 -14.08 2.66 11.28
C LEU A 388 -13.79 4.16 11.44
N SER A 389 -13.00 4.75 10.54
CA SER A 389 -12.84 6.21 10.45
C SER A 389 -14.18 6.93 10.38
N ASP A 390 -15.05 6.44 9.50
CA ASP A 390 -16.33 7.07 9.18
C ASP A 390 -17.31 6.91 10.36
N LEU A 391 -17.22 5.79 11.09
CA LEU A 391 -17.94 5.60 12.35
C LEU A 391 -17.49 6.61 13.42
N VAL A 392 -16.18 6.79 13.61
CA VAL A 392 -15.66 7.75 14.59
C VAL A 392 -16.08 9.17 14.22
N GLU A 393 -16.03 9.52 12.93
CA GLU A 393 -16.47 10.82 12.43
C GLU A 393 -17.98 11.06 12.63
N LEU A 394 -18.81 10.06 12.33
CA LEU A 394 -20.25 10.07 12.59
C LEU A 394 -20.53 10.38 14.08
N LEU A 395 -19.90 9.65 14.99
CA LEU A 395 -20.11 9.82 16.43
C LEU A 395 -19.57 11.15 16.95
N SER A 396 -18.44 11.61 16.41
CA SER A 396 -17.86 12.90 16.83
C SER A 396 -18.80 14.04 16.47
N THR A 397 -19.35 14.01 15.25
CA THR A 397 -20.34 14.99 14.78
C THR A 397 -21.63 14.92 15.60
N ALA A 398 -22.12 13.72 15.93
CA ALA A 398 -23.30 13.55 16.76
C ALA A 398 -23.08 14.10 18.18
N ALA A 399 -21.93 13.82 18.80
CA ALA A 399 -21.61 14.32 20.14
C ALA A 399 -21.49 15.86 20.18
N ASP A 400 -20.96 16.47 19.13
CA ASP A 400 -20.88 17.93 19.03
C ASP A 400 -22.28 18.56 18.89
N LEU A 401 -23.16 17.98 18.07
CA LEU A 401 -24.55 18.43 17.93
C LEU A 401 -25.36 18.25 19.24
N ASP A 402 -25.14 17.15 19.97
CA ASP A 402 -25.78 16.92 21.26
C ASP A 402 -25.35 18.00 22.28
N ARG A 403 -24.06 18.39 22.29
CA ARG A 403 -23.56 19.48 23.14
C ARG A 403 -24.19 20.83 22.80
N GLU A 404 -24.26 21.18 21.53
CA GLU A 404 -24.92 22.41 21.06
C GLU A 404 -26.42 22.46 21.44
N SER A 405 -27.09 21.30 21.43
CA SER A 405 -28.48 21.17 21.88
C SER A 405 -28.66 21.29 23.41
N SER A 406 -27.63 20.93 24.18
CA SER A 406 -27.64 21.03 25.65
C SER A 406 -27.32 22.44 26.16
N ASP A 407 -26.48 23.19 25.44
CA ASP A 407 -26.11 24.57 25.80
C ASP A 407 -27.16 25.61 25.37
N SER A 408 -28.15 25.22 24.55
CA SER A 408 -29.24 26.10 24.10
C SER A 408 -30.43 26.18 25.06
N PHE A 409 -30.37 25.51 26.21
CA PHE A 409 -31.32 25.69 27.31
C PHE A 409 -30.66 26.35 28.52
N PRO A 410 -30.77 27.68 28.73
CA PRO A 410 -30.39 28.27 30.00
C PRO A 410 -31.31 27.71 31.10
N SER A 411 -30.67 27.15 32.13
CA SER A 411 -31.31 26.67 33.35
C SER A 411 -32.25 27.73 33.94
N THR A 412 -33.54 27.59 33.69
CA THR A 412 -34.57 28.33 34.41
C THR A 412 -34.80 27.61 35.72
N THR A 413 -33.89 27.80 36.67
CA THR A 413 -34.10 27.39 38.06
C THR A 413 -35.00 28.42 38.73
N ARG A 414 -36.19 27.98 39.13
CA ARG A 414 -36.98 28.59 40.20
C ARG A 414 -36.54 28.03 41.54
#